data_AF-A0A7S1LD39-F1
#
_entry.id   AF-A0A7S1LD39-F1
#
_cell.length_a   1.000
_cell.length_b   1.000
_cell.length_c   1.000
_cell.angle_alpha   90.00
_cell.angle_beta   90.00
_cell.angle_gamma   90.00
#
_symmetry.space_group_name_H-M   'P 1'
#
loop_
_entity.id
_entity.type
_entity.pdbx_description
1 polymer ?
#
loop_
_entity_poly.entity_id
_entity_poly.type
_entity_poly.pdbx_seq_one_letter_code
_entity_poly.pdbx_strand_id
1 'polypeptide(L)'
;MVSQVVHEAARQPKYTFVGFARPAEARHACGDGKHLAMPKTPDDLQALLGSMSTAQGEGYMSTTWPENTVWVGGHWHAATRQWLWDDGSDIQHLKWAPDEPSGGANQAQEPWLCMLLTGELCDSSSEGSFGVFCELEALPQEPWAAAPAVAGPAPAMDGGSADEVAEPEAEDNAGSSAILEDIAAAIEAKSSNAVQVHTPLPTLDSAPLGEMQQEVVMQKDAA
;
A
#
# COMPACT_ATOMS: atom_id res chain seq x y z
N MET A 1 16.58 43.65 -8.21
CA MET A 1 15.61 42.58 -8.49
C MET A 1 15.86 41.51 -7.46
N VAL A 2 14.92 41.27 -6.54
CA VAL A 2 15.09 40.28 -5.47
C VAL A 2 14.23 39.08 -5.86
N SER A 3 14.87 37.96 -6.22
CA SER A 3 14.16 36.70 -6.49
C SER A 3 13.55 36.18 -5.21
N GLN A 4 12.23 36.15 -5.13
CA GLN A 4 11.53 35.37 -4.11
C GLN A 4 11.59 33.90 -4.52
N VAL A 5 12.45 33.15 -3.85
CA VAL A 5 12.35 31.68 -3.80
C VAL A 5 11.17 31.40 -2.86
N VAL A 6 10.00 31.15 -3.44
CA VAL A 6 8.90 30.54 -2.70
C VAL A 6 9.35 29.14 -2.31
N HIS A 7 9.72 28.97 -1.04
CA HIS A 7 9.88 27.64 -0.47
C HIS A 7 8.46 27.11 -0.31
N GLU A 8 8.04 26.31 -1.28
CA GLU A 8 6.84 25.49 -1.16
C GLU A 8 7.06 24.59 0.06
N ALA A 9 6.37 24.87 1.16
CA ALA A 9 6.43 24.05 2.34
C ALA A 9 5.95 22.66 1.96
N ALA A 10 6.87 21.69 1.91
CA ALA A 10 6.53 20.31 1.61
C ALA A 10 5.45 19.85 2.60
N ARG A 11 4.26 19.53 2.08
CA ARG A 11 3.20 18.89 2.86
C ARG A 11 3.78 17.60 3.45
N GLN A 12 3.65 17.42 4.76
CA GLN A 12 4.11 16.20 5.42
C GLN A 12 3.44 14.98 4.75
N PRO A 13 4.19 13.92 4.42
CA PRO A 13 3.61 12.75 3.79
C PRO A 13 2.68 12.04 4.77
N LYS A 14 1.51 11.60 4.30
CA LYS A 14 0.57 10.82 5.13
C LYS A 14 1.16 9.47 5.55
N TYR A 15 2.03 8.89 4.72
CA TYR A 15 2.65 7.59 4.96
C TYR A 15 4.17 7.71 4.99
N THR A 16 4.81 7.06 5.97
CA THR A 16 6.27 7.06 6.13
C THR A 16 6.81 5.63 6.07
N PHE A 17 7.85 5.40 5.28
CA PHE A 17 8.56 4.13 5.24
C PHE A 17 9.38 3.94 6.51
N VAL A 18 9.28 2.78 7.15
CA VAL A 18 10.01 2.46 8.40
C VAL A 18 10.89 1.22 8.31
N GLY A 19 10.96 0.58 7.14
CA GLY A 19 11.82 -0.58 6.90
C GLY A 19 11.06 -1.79 6.36
N PHE A 20 11.65 -2.96 6.52
CA PHE A 20 11.07 -4.25 6.13
C PHE A 20 10.82 -5.11 7.36
N ALA A 21 9.68 -5.79 7.40
CA ALA A 21 9.34 -6.66 8.51
C ALA A 21 8.41 -7.80 8.07
N ARG A 22 8.29 -8.82 8.91
CA ARG A 22 7.23 -9.83 8.82
C ARG A 22 5.87 -9.23 9.20
N PRO A 23 4.72 -9.82 8.82
CA PRO A 23 3.42 -9.14 8.95
C PRO A 23 3.00 -8.85 10.40
N ALA A 24 3.41 -9.69 11.36
CA ALA A 24 3.18 -9.44 12.78
C ALA A 24 4.05 -8.29 13.31
N GLU A 25 5.34 -8.28 12.96
CA GLU A 25 6.28 -7.23 13.34
C GLU A 25 5.89 -5.88 12.70
N ALA A 26 5.46 -5.89 11.45
CA ALA A 26 5.02 -4.72 10.70
C ALA A 26 3.90 -3.96 11.42
N ARG A 27 2.94 -4.68 12.04
CA ARG A 27 1.84 -4.09 12.84
C ARG A 27 2.31 -3.41 14.12
N HIS A 28 3.49 -3.76 14.62
CA HIS A 28 4.09 -3.15 15.81
C HIS A 28 5.15 -2.10 15.47
N ALA A 29 5.61 -2.04 14.22
CA ALA A 29 6.72 -1.18 13.79
C ALA A 29 6.41 0.32 13.89
N CYS A 30 5.13 0.70 13.89
CA CYS A 30 4.72 2.10 13.87
C CYS A 30 4.74 2.79 15.25
N GLY A 31 4.90 2.02 16.34
CA GLY A 31 4.86 2.54 17.70
C GLY A 31 3.44 2.81 18.22
N ASP A 32 3.36 3.28 19.46
CA ASP A 32 2.09 3.40 20.19
C ASP A 32 1.10 4.35 19.49
N GLY A 33 -0.14 3.87 19.33
CA GLY A 33 -1.23 4.65 18.74
C GLY A 33 -1.12 4.87 17.23
N LYS A 34 -0.15 4.25 16.55
CA LYS A 34 -0.01 4.28 15.10
C LYS A 34 -0.21 2.89 14.52
N HIS A 35 -0.53 2.82 13.23
CA HIS A 35 -0.81 1.57 12.55
C HIS A 35 -0.16 1.51 11.16
N LEU A 36 -0.14 0.32 10.59
CA LEU A 36 0.18 0.11 9.18
C LEU A 36 -0.73 0.96 8.29
N ALA A 37 -0.23 1.29 7.11
CA ALA A 37 -1.03 1.96 6.10
C ALA A 37 -2.34 1.21 5.84
N MET A 38 -3.46 1.91 5.99
CA MET A 38 -4.80 1.43 5.62
C MET A 38 -5.39 2.43 4.61
N PRO A 39 -5.02 2.36 3.31
CA PRO A 39 -5.49 3.32 2.32
C PRO A 39 -6.97 3.10 1.97
N LYS A 40 -7.88 3.62 2.80
CA LYS A 40 -9.33 3.33 2.70
C LYS A 40 -10.02 4.11 1.60
N THR A 41 -9.43 5.21 1.16
CA THR A 41 -9.99 6.08 0.11
C THR A 41 -9.06 6.13 -1.11
N PRO A 42 -9.56 6.51 -2.30
CA PRO A 42 -8.72 6.72 -3.47
C PRO A 42 -7.58 7.72 -3.23
N ASP A 43 -7.85 8.80 -2.48
CA ASP A 43 -6.85 9.81 -2.12
C ASP A 43 -5.77 9.22 -1.20
N ASP A 44 -6.15 8.34 -0.28
CA ASP A 44 -5.21 7.64 0.59
C ASP A 44 -4.34 6.64 -0.17
N LEU A 45 -4.94 5.89 -1.11
CA LEU A 45 -4.21 5.00 -1.99
C LEU A 45 -3.21 5.78 -2.83
N GLN A 46 -3.62 6.91 -3.41
CA GLN A 46 -2.71 7.78 -4.17
C GLN A 46 -1.59 8.34 -3.29
N ALA A 47 -1.89 8.75 -2.05
CA ALA A 47 -0.89 9.23 -1.10
C ALA A 47 0.11 8.12 -0.73
N LEU A 48 -0.36 6.89 -0.51
CA LEU A 48 0.51 5.75 -0.22
C LEU A 48 1.40 5.41 -1.42
N LEU A 49 0.84 5.37 -2.64
CA LEU A 49 1.60 5.15 -3.88
C LEU A 49 2.68 6.22 -4.07
N GLY A 50 2.38 7.48 -3.76
CA GLY A 50 3.35 8.57 -3.74
C GLY A 50 4.51 8.31 -2.76
N SER A 51 4.20 7.96 -1.51
CA SER A 51 5.22 7.61 -0.50
C SER A 51 6.07 6.39 -0.90
N MET A 52 5.45 5.37 -1.51
CA MET A 52 6.18 4.19 -2.02
C MET A 52 7.11 4.56 -3.18
N SER A 53 6.65 5.42 -4.11
CA SER A 53 7.48 5.93 -5.20
C SER A 53 8.67 6.74 -4.69
N THR A 54 8.48 7.57 -3.67
CA THR A 54 9.57 8.29 -3.01
C THR A 54 10.58 7.32 -2.39
N ALA A 55 10.13 6.33 -1.60
CA ALA A 55 11.01 5.35 -0.99
C ALA A 55 11.81 4.53 -2.03
N GLN A 56 11.19 4.19 -3.16
CA GLN A 56 11.87 3.56 -4.28
C GLN A 56 12.93 4.50 -4.90
N GLY A 57 12.60 5.78 -5.11
CA GLY A 57 13.54 6.78 -5.65
C GLY A 57 14.74 7.04 -4.74
N GLU A 58 14.56 6.87 -3.44
CA GLU A 58 15.62 6.97 -2.42
C GLU A 58 16.44 5.68 -2.25
N GLY A 59 16.04 4.60 -2.93
CA GLY A 59 16.72 3.30 -2.88
C GLY A 59 16.39 2.46 -1.65
N TYR A 60 15.34 2.81 -0.91
CA TYR A 60 14.84 1.99 0.19
C TYR A 60 14.00 0.80 -0.29
N MET A 61 13.44 0.88 -1.49
CA MET A 61 12.67 -0.16 -2.14
C MET A 61 13.15 -0.35 -3.58
N SER A 62 12.82 -1.49 -4.20
CA SER A 62 13.15 -1.77 -5.60
C SER A 62 11.94 -2.30 -6.38
N THR A 63 12.09 -2.45 -7.69
CA THR A 63 11.03 -2.99 -8.56
C THR A 63 10.97 -4.52 -8.57
N THR A 64 11.79 -5.18 -7.75
CA THR A 64 11.93 -6.64 -7.73
C THR A 64 11.37 -7.19 -6.43
N TRP A 65 10.68 -8.32 -6.51
CA TRP A 65 10.21 -9.03 -5.32
C TRP A 65 11.39 -9.50 -4.45
N PRO A 66 11.31 -9.41 -3.10
CA PRO A 66 10.16 -8.96 -2.29
C PRO A 66 10.11 -7.45 -2.04
N GLU A 67 11.11 -6.69 -2.50
CA GLU A 67 11.28 -5.27 -2.17
C GLU A 67 10.31 -4.34 -2.91
N ASN A 68 9.52 -4.86 -3.84
CA ASN A 68 8.44 -4.16 -4.54
C ASN A 68 7.05 -4.35 -3.88
N THR A 69 7.02 -4.93 -2.68
CA THR A 69 5.78 -5.29 -1.99
C THR A 69 5.79 -4.68 -0.60
N VAL A 70 4.63 -4.24 -0.14
CA VAL A 70 4.43 -3.70 1.21
C VAL A 70 3.35 -4.46 1.95
N TRP A 71 3.44 -4.50 3.28
CA TRP A 71 2.31 -4.85 4.11
C TRP A 71 1.35 -3.67 4.22
N VAL A 72 0.06 -3.95 4.10
CA VAL A 72 -1.01 -3.00 4.45
C VAL A 72 -1.79 -3.56 5.65
N GLY A 73 -2.43 -2.68 6.40
CA GLY A 73 -3.15 -3.03 7.64
C GLY A 73 -4.46 -3.77 7.40
N GLY A 74 -4.49 -4.74 6.47
CA GLY A 74 -5.65 -5.57 6.18
C GLY A 74 -5.39 -7.05 6.51
N HIS A 75 -6.44 -7.78 6.85
CA HIS A 75 -6.38 -9.20 7.14
C HIS A 75 -7.68 -9.95 6.81
N TRP A 76 -7.57 -11.26 6.64
CA TRP A 76 -8.71 -12.15 6.46
C TRP A 76 -9.37 -12.46 7.80
N HIS A 77 -10.64 -12.11 7.94
CA HIS A 77 -11.44 -12.42 9.11
C HIS A 77 -12.21 -13.74 8.91
N ALA A 78 -11.66 -14.84 9.43
CA ALA A 78 -12.15 -16.19 9.16
C ALA A 78 -13.63 -16.44 9.56
N ALA A 79 -14.12 -15.79 10.62
CA ALA A 79 -15.49 -15.99 11.09
C ALA A 79 -16.54 -15.39 10.14
N THR A 80 -16.26 -14.21 9.58
CA THR A 80 -17.15 -13.56 8.60
C THR A 80 -16.79 -13.89 7.15
N ARG A 81 -15.64 -14.53 6.93
CA ARG A 81 -15.09 -14.87 5.60
C ARG A 81 -15.00 -13.64 4.69
N GLN A 82 -14.39 -12.58 5.23
CA GLN A 82 -14.17 -11.34 4.49
C GLN A 82 -12.83 -10.71 4.86
N TRP A 83 -12.33 -9.84 3.98
CA TRP A 83 -11.18 -8.99 4.26
C TRP A 83 -11.61 -7.76 5.05
N LEU A 84 -10.89 -7.44 6.11
CA LEU A 84 -11.11 -6.29 6.97
C LEU A 84 -9.82 -5.49 7.11
N TRP A 85 -9.95 -4.19 7.32
CA TRP A 85 -8.88 -3.39 7.90
C TRP A 85 -8.63 -3.82 9.35
N ASP A 86 -7.42 -3.59 9.86
CA ASP A 86 -6.99 -3.98 11.21
C ASP A 86 -7.77 -3.25 12.31
N ASP A 87 -8.40 -2.12 11.99
CA ASP A 87 -9.34 -1.43 12.89
C ASP A 87 -10.78 -1.96 12.82
N GLY A 88 -11.01 -3.03 12.06
CA GLY A 88 -12.29 -3.70 11.91
C GLY A 88 -13.23 -3.10 10.87
N SER A 89 -12.84 -2.01 10.20
CA SER A 89 -13.65 -1.44 9.11
C SER A 89 -13.55 -2.29 7.83
N ASP A 90 -14.62 -2.26 7.03
CA ASP A 90 -14.68 -3.02 5.77
C ASP A 90 -13.73 -2.45 4.70
N ILE A 91 -13.18 -3.34 3.88
CA ILE A 91 -12.44 -2.95 2.67
C ILE A 91 -13.43 -2.83 1.50
N GLN A 92 -13.75 -1.59 1.11
CA GLN A 92 -14.79 -1.34 0.10
C GLN A 92 -14.37 -1.69 -1.33
N HIS A 93 -13.08 -1.56 -1.63
CA HIS A 93 -12.54 -1.78 -2.98
C HIS A 93 -11.28 -2.63 -2.92
N LEU A 94 -11.40 -3.86 -3.42
CA LEU A 94 -10.27 -4.78 -3.58
C LEU A 94 -9.88 -4.82 -5.05
N LYS A 95 -8.68 -4.37 -5.37
CA LYS A 95 -8.05 -4.53 -6.68
C LYS A 95 -6.93 -5.54 -6.55
N TRP A 96 -7.23 -6.80 -6.81
CA TRP A 96 -6.24 -7.89 -6.72
C TRP A 96 -5.20 -7.81 -7.82
N ALA A 97 -3.98 -8.23 -7.50
CA ALA A 97 -2.95 -8.51 -8.49
C ALA A 97 -3.35 -9.75 -9.31
N PRO A 98 -2.72 -9.97 -10.48
CA PRO A 98 -2.92 -11.21 -11.22
C PRO A 98 -2.71 -12.42 -10.32
N ASP A 99 -3.64 -13.39 -10.42
CA ASP A 99 -3.67 -14.63 -9.65
C ASP A 99 -3.94 -14.50 -8.14
N GLU A 100 -4.33 -13.30 -7.67
CA GLU A 100 -4.71 -13.04 -6.26
C GLU A 100 -6.24 -12.93 -6.05
N PRO A 101 -6.73 -13.21 -4.83
CA PRO A 101 -6.00 -13.82 -3.72
C PRO A 101 -5.76 -15.32 -3.98
N SER A 102 -4.56 -15.79 -3.70
CA SER A 102 -4.11 -17.15 -4.01
C SER A 102 -4.63 -18.18 -2.99
N GLY A 103 -4.93 -17.75 -1.76
CA GLY A 103 -5.39 -18.62 -0.68
C GLY A 103 -6.74 -19.30 -0.96
N GLY A 104 -7.62 -18.69 -1.77
CA GLY A 104 -8.89 -19.28 -2.22
C GLY A 104 -9.73 -19.90 -1.10
N ALA A 105 -10.02 -21.20 -1.19
CA ALA A 105 -10.78 -21.92 -0.15
C ALA A 105 -10.03 -22.05 1.19
N ASN A 106 -8.71 -21.86 1.18
CA ASN A 106 -7.82 -21.95 2.33
C ASN A 106 -7.30 -20.58 2.77
N GLN A 107 -8.04 -19.49 2.51
CA GLN A 107 -7.62 -18.11 2.79
C GLN A 107 -7.08 -17.87 4.21
N ALA A 108 -7.52 -18.65 5.20
CA ALA A 108 -7.01 -18.57 6.56
C ALA A 108 -5.51 -18.93 6.70
N GLN A 109 -4.90 -19.57 5.70
CA GLN A 109 -3.45 -19.87 5.65
C GLN A 109 -2.63 -18.69 5.12
N GLU A 110 -3.26 -17.76 4.42
CA GLU A 110 -2.67 -16.53 3.88
C GLU A 110 -3.47 -15.31 4.36
N PRO A 111 -3.50 -15.05 5.68
CA PRO A 111 -4.46 -14.11 6.25
C PRO A 111 -4.02 -12.65 6.12
N TRP A 112 -2.84 -12.36 5.57
CA TRP A 112 -2.26 -11.01 5.59
C TRP A 112 -2.36 -10.35 4.22
N LEU A 113 -2.82 -9.10 4.21
CA LEU A 113 -2.91 -8.32 2.98
C LEU A 113 -1.59 -7.60 2.70
N CYS A 114 -1.07 -7.78 1.49
CA CYS A 114 0.05 -7.03 0.94
C CYS A 114 -0.39 -6.22 -0.29
N MET A 115 0.48 -5.32 -0.74
CA MET A 115 0.24 -4.46 -1.89
C MET A 115 1.52 -4.28 -2.70
N LEU A 116 1.42 -4.37 -4.02
CA LEU A 116 2.51 -4.09 -4.95
C LEU A 116 2.69 -2.57 -5.11
N LEU A 117 3.86 -2.13 -5.59
CA LEU A 117 4.11 -0.70 -5.89
C LEU A 117 3.11 -0.06 -6.87
N THR A 118 2.37 -0.88 -7.62
CA THR A 118 1.33 -0.48 -8.58
C THR A 118 -0.07 -0.34 -7.95
N GLY A 119 -0.21 -0.68 -6.67
CA GLY A 119 -1.44 -0.55 -5.91
C GLY A 119 -2.37 -1.77 -5.96
N GLU A 120 -2.04 -2.80 -6.74
CA GLU A 120 -2.73 -4.08 -6.64
C GLU A 120 -2.40 -4.80 -5.33
N LEU A 121 -3.41 -5.49 -4.80
CA LEU A 121 -3.34 -6.26 -3.55
C LEU A 121 -2.92 -7.70 -3.80
N CYS A 122 -2.24 -8.28 -2.81
CA CYS A 122 -1.95 -9.71 -2.70
C CYS A 122 -2.36 -10.19 -1.31
N ASP A 123 -2.68 -11.47 -1.18
CA ASP A 123 -2.66 -12.15 0.11
C ASP A 123 -1.30 -12.82 0.32
N SER A 124 -0.95 -13.05 1.58
CA SER A 124 0.29 -13.71 1.90
C SER A 124 0.21 -14.44 3.23
N SER A 125 1.04 -15.47 3.33
CA SER A 125 1.29 -16.15 4.59
C SER A 125 2.13 -15.27 5.52
N SER A 126 2.51 -15.80 6.69
CA SER A 126 3.43 -15.09 7.59
C SER A 126 4.89 -15.09 7.12
N GLU A 127 5.17 -15.69 5.97
CA GLU A 127 6.52 -15.79 5.41
C GLU A 127 6.89 -14.54 4.61
N GLY A 128 8.19 -14.21 4.61
CA GLY A 128 8.70 -13.05 3.91
C GLY A 128 8.70 -11.75 4.73
N SER A 129 9.54 -10.81 4.28
CA SER A 129 9.59 -9.45 4.80
C SER A 129 9.28 -8.49 3.68
N PHE A 130 8.26 -7.65 3.88
CA PHE A 130 7.83 -6.63 2.92
C PHE A 130 7.99 -5.24 3.53
N GLY A 131 7.95 -4.23 2.67
CA GLY A 131 8.07 -2.84 3.09
C GLY A 131 6.95 -2.47 4.07
N VAL A 132 7.29 -1.60 5.01
CA VAL A 132 6.38 -1.16 6.07
C VAL A 132 6.20 0.34 5.94
N PHE A 133 4.95 0.75 5.72
CA PHE A 133 4.55 2.14 5.79
C PHE A 133 3.63 2.35 6.98
N CYS A 134 3.98 3.32 7.80
CA CYS A 134 3.14 3.76 8.91
C CYS A 134 2.25 4.90 8.46
N GLU A 135 0.97 4.82 8.80
CA GLU A 135 0.04 5.92 8.64
C GLU A 135 0.29 6.95 9.73
N LEU A 136 0.58 8.18 9.33
CA LEU A 136 0.56 9.31 10.23
C LEU A 136 -0.89 9.78 10.33
N GLU A 137 -1.38 9.90 11.56
CA GLU A 137 -2.61 10.64 11.83
C GLU A 137 -2.58 11.94 11.01
N ALA A 138 -3.62 12.18 10.22
CA ALA A 138 -3.80 13.46 9.57
C ALA A 138 -3.88 14.49 10.69
N LEU A 139 -2.77 15.20 10.96
CA LEU A 139 -2.83 16.33 11.86
C LEU A 139 -3.99 17.19 11.36
N PRO A 140 -4.96 17.55 12.22
CA PRO A 140 -5.99 18.50 11.84
C PRO A 140 -5.28 19.65 11.15
N GLN A 141 -5.68 19.97 9.93
CA GLN A 141 -5.10 21.11 9.24
C GLN A 141 -5.49 22.33 10.08
N GLU A 142 -4.59 22.75 10.96
CA GLU A 142 -4.86 23.74 12.01
C GLU A 142 -5.47 24.99 11.35
N PRO A 143 -6.74 25.35 11.66
CA PRO A 143 -7.41 26.47 10.99
C PRO A 143 -6.81 27.84 11.34
N TRP A 144 -5.77 27.90 12.18
CA TRP A 144 -5.15 29.15 12.62
C TRP A 144 -4.01 29.65 11.71
N ALA A 145 -3.69 28.98 10.60
CA ALA A 145 -2.79 29.55 9.59
C ALA A 145 -3.38 30.79 8.86
N ALA A 146 -4.63 31.15 9.14
CA ALA A 146 -5.14 32.49 8.87
C ALA A 146 -4.70 33.45 9.99
N ALA A 147 -3.85 34.41 9.64
CA ALA A 147 -3.38 35.49 10.53
C ALA A 147 -4.53 36.14 11.34
N PRO A 148 -4.26 36.67 12.56
CA PRO A 148 -5.31 37.22 13.40
C PRO A 148 -5.96 38.45 12.72
N ALA A 149 -7.24 38.33 12.38
CA ALA A 149 -8.07 39.48 12.10
C ALA A 149 -8.19 40.33 13.38
N VAL A 150 -7.72 41.57 13.28
CA VAL A 150 -7.85 42.62 14.28
C VAL A 150 -9.25 42.66 14.89
N ALA A 151 -9.29 42.55 16.22
CA ALA A 151 -10.50 42.69 17.02
C ALA A 151 -11.11 44.09 16.87
N GLY A 152 -12.38 44.13 16.48
CA GLY A 152 -13.28 45.25 16.75
C GLY A 152 -14.56 44.70 17.40
N PRO A 153 -15.08 45.28 18.49
CA PRO A 153 -16.29 44.78 19.12
C PRO A 153 -17.53 45.34 18.43
N ALA A 154 -18.52 44.49 18.18
CA ALA A 154 -19.88 44.93 17.89
C ALA A 154 -20.90 44.03 18.61
N PRO A 155 -22.07 44.58 18.99
CA PRO A 155 -22.85 44.13 20.14
C PRO A 155 -23.94 43.10 19.81
N ALA A 156 -24.49 42.53 20.88
CA ALA A 156 -25.59 41.58 20.93
C ALA A 156 -26.93 42.13 20.40
N MET A 157 -27.65 41.28 19.67
CA MET A 157 -29.10 41.29 19.39
C MET A 157 -29.47 39.79 19.22
N ASP A 158 -30.18 39.11 20.13
CA ASP A 158 -31.61 39.13 20.48
C ASP A 158 -32.59 38.83 19.33
N GLY A 159 -33.23 37.66 19.41
CA GLY A 159 -34.68 37.49 19.20
C GLY A 159 -35.25 37.20 17.80
N GLY A 160 -35.97 36.07 17.67
CA GLY A 160 -37.02 35.84 16.65
C GLY A 160 -36.72 34.68 15.69
N SER A 161 -37.30 33.49 15.86
CA SER A 161 -38.66 33.03 15.50
C SER A 161 -38.74 32.46 14.07
N ALA A 162 -39.42 31.32 14.00
CA ALA A 162 -39.52 30.37 12.89
C ALA A 162 -40.05 30.95 11.58
N ASP A 163 -39.60 30.39 10.45
CA ASP A 163 -40.51 29.95 9.39
C ASP A 163 -39.86 28.92 8.45
N GLU A 164 -40.75 28.09 7.95
CA GLU A 164 -40.70 26.89 7.12
C GLU A 164 -40.13 27.12 5.72
N VAL A 165 -39.19 26.27 5.24
CA VAL A 165 -38.94 26.11 3.80
C VAL A 165 -38.49 24.68 3.44
N ALA A 166 -39.26 24.13 2.51
CA ALA A 166 -39.17 22.97 1.63
C ALA A 166 -37.83 22.21 1.42
N GLU A 167 -38.00 20.89 1.27
CA GLU A 167 -37.11 19.92 0.62
C GLU A 167 -36.61 20.39 -0.77
N PRO A 168 -35.36 20.11 -1.13
CA PRO A 168 -34.97 19.96 -2.53
C PRO A 168 -34.87 18.49 -2.94
N GLU A 169 -35.51 18.21 -4.07
CA GLU A 169 -35.49 16.96 -4.81
C GLU A 169 -34.08 16.62 -5.32
N ALA A 170 -33.82 15.32 -5.44
CA ALA A 170 -32.59 14.75 -5.96
C ALA A 170 -32.45 15.02 -7.46
N GLU A 171 -31.35 15.65 -7.88
CA GLU A 171 -30.97 15.76 -9.29
C GLU A 171 -30.00 14.66 -9.68
N ASP A 172 -30.41 13.88 -10.68
CA ASP A 172 -29.63 12.91 -11.44
C ASP A 172 -28.38 13.56 -12.05
N ASN A 173 -27.20 13.02 -11.73
CA ASN A 173 -25.97 13.33 -12.45
C ASN A 173 -25.46 12.09 -13.20
N ALA A 174 -26.09 11.83 -14.34
CA ALA A 174 -25.58 10.94 -15.37
C ALA A 174 -24.49 11.68 -16.16
N GLY A 175 -23.24 11.52 -15.75
CA GLY A 175 -22.12 12.24 -16.37
C GLY A 175 -20.75 11.70 -16.00
N SER A 176 -20.56 10.38 -16.00
CA SER A 176 -19.22 9.81 -15.81
C SER A 176 -19.07 8.47 -16.53
N SER A 177 -19.07 8.51 -17.87
CA SER A 177 -18.79 7.32 -18.69
C SER A 177 -17.81 7.60 -19.84
N ALA A 178 -17.29 8.81 -19.98
CA ALA A 178 -16.45 9.19 -21.13
C ALA A 178 -14.93 9.28 -20.83
N ILE A 179 -14.50 9.08 -19.57
CA ILE A 179 -13.07 9.25 -19.20
C ILE A 179 -12.33 7.91 -19.07
N LEU A 180 -13.03 6.78 -19.23
CA LEU A 180 -12.44 5.44 -19.09
C LEU A 180 -11.99 4.79 -20.41
N GLU A 181 -12.41 5.30 -21.57
CA GLU A 181 -12.01 4.73 -22.87
C GLU A 181 -10.67 5.27 -23.39
N ASP A 182 -10.21 6.44 -22.95
CA ASP A 182 -8.95 7.04 -23.42
C ASP A 182 -7.68 6.43 -22.77
N ILE A 183 -7.80 5.78 -21.59
CA ILE A 183 -6.64 5.19 -20.91
C ILE A 183 -6.25 3.84 -21.56
N ALA A 184 -7.22 3.11 -22.13
CA ALA A 184 -6.97 1.82 -22.77
C ALA A 184 -6.10 1.95 -24.04
N ALA A 185 -6.25 3.03 -24.81
CA ALA A 185 -5.51 3.24 -26.06
C ALA A 185 -4.01 3.53 -25.84
N ALA A 186 -3.62 4.03 -24.66
CA ALA A 186 -2.21 4.34 -24.36
C ALA A 186 -1.37 3.11 -23.97
N ILE A 187 -2.02 1.99 -23.62
CA ILE A 187 -1.34 0.77 -23.16
C ILE A 187 -0.93 -0.12 -24.34
N GLU A 188 -1.68 -0.15 -25.45
CA GLU A 188 -1.36 -1.01 -26.61
C GLU A 188 -0.11 -0.57 -27.39
N ALA A 189 0.30 0.70 -27.30
CA ALA A 189 1.43 1.22 -28.07
C ALA A 189 2.82 0.75 -27.60
N LYS A 190 2.94 0.14 -26.40
CA LYS A 190 4.23 -0.28 -25.83
C LYS A 190 4.51 -1.79 -25.90
N SER A 191 3.57 -2.60 -26.40
CA SER A 191 3.72 -4.07 -26.47
C SER A 191 4.47 -4.57 -27.72
N SER A 192 4.67 -3.72 -28.74
CA SER A 192 5.35 -4.13 -29.99
C SER A 192 6.85 -3.86 -29.97
N ASN A 193 7.63 -4.49 -29.07
CA ASN A 193 9.07 -4.66 -29.35
C ASN A 193 9.74 -5.75 -28.49
N ALA A 194 9.47 -7.03 -28.76
CA ALA A 194 10.39 -8.11 -28.38
C ALA A 194 9.99 -9.43 -29.02
N VAL A 195 10.54 -9.79 -30.19
CA VAL A 195 10.90 -11.18 -30.56
C VAL A 195 11.90 -11.13 -31.72
N GLN A 196 13.15 -11.58 -31.49
CA GLN A 196 13.91 -12.37 -32.47
C GLN A 196 14.89 -13.34 -31.78
N VAL A 197 14.38 -14.56 -31.57
CA VAL A 197 14.94 -15.92 -31.74
C VAL A 197 16.45 -16.27 -31.62
N HIS A 198 16.67 -17.28 -30.73
CA HIS A 198 17.45 -18.52 -30.84
C HIS A 198 19.00 -18.54 -30.83
N THR A 199 19.55 -19.19 -29.80
CA THR A 199 20.70 -20.11 -29.89
C THR A 199 20.47 -21.36 -29.01
N PRO A 200 20.87 -22.58 -29.43
CA PRO A 200 20.61 -23.82 -28.70
C PRO A 200 21.68 -24.16 -27.63
N LEU A 201 21.24 -24.85 -26.58
CA LEU A 201 22.02 -25.40 -25.47
C LEU A 201 23.03 -26.49 -25.93
N PRO A 202 24.24 -26.58 -25.35
CA PRO A 202 25.10 -27.73 -25.50
C PRO A 202 24.70 -28.89 -24.54
N THR A 203 24.73 -30.11 -25.07
CA THR A 203 24.55 -31.37 -24.35
C THR A 203 25.76 -31.68 -23.47
N LEU A 204 25.53 -31.98 -22.18
CA LEU A 204 26.55 -32.49 -21.25
C LEU A 204 26.64 -34.01 -21.35
N ASP A 205 27.82 -34.46 -21.77
CA ASP A 205 28.24 -35.84 -21.84
C ASP A 205 28.68 -36.36 -20.45
N SER A 206 28.64 -37.67 -20.32
CA SER A 206 28.77 -38.52 -19.15
C SER A 206 30.16 -38.45 -18.49
N ALA A 207 30.19 -38.52 -17.16
CA ALA A 207 31.39 -38.89 -16.40
C ALA A 207 31.02 -39.88 -15.26
N PRO A 208 31.88 -40.86 -14.95
CA PRO A 208 31.50 -42.06 -14.19
C PRO A 208 31.52 -41.89 -12.66
N LEU A 209 30.68 -42.71 -12.01
CA LEU A 209 30.58 -42.94 -10.58
C LEU A 209 31.90 -43.49 -10.01
N GLY A 210 32.54 -42.71 -9.13
CA GLY A 210 33.60 -43.17 -8.24
C GLY A 210 33.03 -43.49 -6.86
N GLU A 211 33.26 -44.72 -6.40
CA GLU A 211 33.01 -45.23 -5.05
C GLU A 211 33.50 -44.26 -3.96
N MET A 212 32.62 -43.88 -3.03
CA MET A 212 33.04 -43.43 -1.70
C MET A 212 32.71 -44.53 -0.70
N GLN A 213 33.77 -45.20 -0.26
CA GLN A 213 33.71 -46.19 0.81
C GLN A 213 33.34 -45.53 2.13
N GLN A 214 32.54 -46.27 2.87
CA GLN A 214 32.02 -46.01 4.20
C GLN A 214 33.13 -46.29 5.22
N GLU A 215 33.54 -45.29 6.00
CA GLU A 215 34.30 -45.52 7.23
C GLU A 215 33.54 -44.93 8.42
N VAL A 216 32.89 -45.83 9.15
CA VAL A 216 32.33 -45.61 10.48
C VAL A 216 33.48 -45.80 11.46
N VAL A 217 33.90 -44.73 12.15
CA VAL A 217 34.64 -44.87 13.41
C VAL A 217 33.93 -44.06 14.48
N MET A 218 33.29 -44.81 15.37
CA MET A 218 32.90 -44.35 16.70
C MET A 218 34.15 -43.99 17.49
N GLN A 219 34.12 -42.87 18.21
CA GLN A 219 34.82 -42.82 19.50
C GLN A 219 34.10 -41.89 20.48
N LYS A 220 34.07 -42.40 21.70
CA LYS A 220 33.24 -42.11 22.84
C LYS A 220 34.18 -41.76 24.00
N ASP A 221 33.76 -40.77 24.79
CA ASP A 221 34.20 -40.38 26.14
C ASP A 221 35.67 -39.97 26.37
N ALA A 222 35.88 -38.74 26.89
CA ALA A 222 36.23 -38.48 28.31
C ALA A 222 36.92 -37.11 28.50
N ALA A 223 36.24 -36.18 29.18
CA ALA A 223 36.76 -35.32 30.26
C ALA A 223 35.59 -34.53 30.88
#